data_AF-A0A932T4V4-F1
#
_entry.id   AF-A0A932T4V4-F1
#
_cell.length_a   1.000
_cell.length_b   1.000
_cell.length_c   1.000
_cell.angle_alpha   90.00
_cell.angle_beta   90.00
_cell.angle_gamma   90.00
#
_symmetry.space_group_name_H-M   'P 1'
#
loop_
_entity.id
_entity.type
_entity.pdbx_description
1 polymer ?
#
loop_
_entity_poly.entity_id
_entity_poly.type
_entity_poly.pdbx_seq_one_letter_code
_entity_poly.pdbx_strand_id
1 'polypeptide(L)'
;MKVFLATLLVLAAISINASSFGQGESKKPMSPDDLVRAAPLAVEIAPGARKLRYSFVVDGTLIEWVKPSAQPQGEDATLDEELRIVRIDDSSLNQILHGNAATDESVCEVLSAELHGRIEALDQACQLTDVQKRKLTVAGRGDIRRFIHRVDDLRRKYQSEWVDESDFQARFHLVRQCTRESQPLRRVSIGGEFLADSIYVKTLRNCLTADQSTRLISANLRSTAVVTHSGVLRPKVQMMTDLE
;
A
#
# COMPACT_ATOMS: atom_id res chain seq x y z
N MET A 1 9.85 19.61 28.81
CA MET A 1 10.94 18.66 29.16
C MET A 1 10.87 17.31 28.44
N LYS A 2 9.69 16.70 28.23
CA LYS A 2 9.57 15.40 27.52
C LYS A 2 10.02 15.41 26.06
N VAL A 3 9.86 16.53 25.35
CA VAL A 3 10.28 16.67 23.93
C VAL A 3 11.81 16.72 23.78
N PHE A 4 12.53 17.33 24.73
CA PHE A 4 13.99 17.41 24.68
C PHE A 4 14.67 16.04 24.94
N LEU A 5 14.05 15.18 25.74
CA LEU A 5 14.56 13.84 26.03
C LEU A 5 14.44 12.90 24.81
N ALA A 6 13.37 13.05 24.02
CA ALA A 6 13.16 12.28 22.79
C ALA A 6 14.19 12.64 21.71
N THR A 7 14.50 13.93 21.54
CA THR A 7 15.52 14.38 20.56
C THR A 7 16.93 13.93 20.95
N LEU A 8 17.25 13.90 22.24
CA LEU A 8 18.56 13.43 22.74
C LEU A 8 18.73 11.91 22.61
N LEU A 9 17.64 11.14 22.77
CA LEU A 9 17.65 9.70 22.55
C LEU A 9 17.82 9.33 21.07
N VAL A 10 17.21 10.09 20.16
CA VAL A 10 17.40 9.91 18.72
C VAL A 10 18.85 10.18 18.30
N LEU A 11 19.47 11.24 18.81
CA LEU A 11 20.88 11.56 18.53
C LEU A 11 21.85 10.56 19.17
N ALA A 12 21.56 10.04 20.36
CA ALA A 12 22.37 9.01 21.01
C ALA A 12 22.29 7.66 20.25
N ALA A 13 21.10 7.28 19.77
CA ALA A 13 20.93 6.06 18.96
C ALA A 13 21.67 6.15 17.61
N ILE A 14 21.72 7.34 16.99
CA ILE A 14 22.49 7.58 15.76
C ILE A 14 24.01 7.44 16.03
N SER A 15 24.51 7.96 17.17
CA SER A 15 25.93 7.84 17.54
C SER A 15 26.37 6.43 17.92
N ILE A 16 25.50 5.64 18.57
CA ILE A 16 25.82 4.25 18.96
C ILE A 16 25.86 3.32 17.74
N ASN A 17 25.00 3.54 16.73
CA ASN A 17 24.98 2.71 15.52
C ASN A 17 26.12 3.04 14.54
N ALA A 18 26.68 4.26 14.59
CA ALA A 18 27.83 4.64 13.77
C ALA A 18 29.15 4.03 14.26
N SER A 19 29.22 3.57 15.51
CA SER A 19 30.44 3.05 16.14
C SER A 19 30.57 1.52 16.13
N SER A 20 29.54 0.79 15.69
CA SER A 20 29.51 -0.68 15.62
C SER A 20 29.77 -1.28 14.22
N PHE A 21 30.00 -0.46 13.18
CA PHE A 21 30.31 -0.95 11.84
C PHE A 21 31.78 -1.36 11.70
N GLY A 22 32.05 -2.63 12.02
CA GLY A 22 33.29 -3.32 11.71
C GLY A 22 33.52 -3.46 10.20
N GLN A 23 34.79 -3.40 9.80
CA GLN A 23 35.26 -3.52 8.42
C GLN A 23 34.86 -4.89 7.81
N GLY A 24 33.89 -4.89 6.90
CA GLY A 24 33.52 -6.08 6.13
C GLY A 24 32.59 -5.72 4.97
N GLU A 25 33.16 -5.73 3.76
CA GLU A 25 32.52 -5.54 2.45
C GLU A 25 31.86 -4.18 2.15
N SER A 26 32.35 -3.56 1.07
CA SER A 26 31.95 -2.24 0.56
C SER A 26 30.53 -2.27 -0.03
N LYS A 27 29.51 -2.22 0.83
CA LYS A 27 28.18 -1.71 0.45
C LYS A 27 28.22 -0.19 0.58
N LYS A 28 27.86 0.53 -0.50
CA LYS A 28 27.78 2.00 -0.50
C LYS A 28 26.98 2.46 0.73
N PRO A 29 27.56 3.29 1.63
CA PRO A 29 26.87 3.71 2.84
C PRO A 29 25.61 4.48 2.48
N MET A 30 24.55 4.24 3.26
CA MET A 30 23.26 4.91 3.11
C MET A 30 23.46 6.43 3.24
N SER A 31 22.77 7.23 2.43
CA SER A 31 22.88 8.69 2.53
C SER A 31 22.41 9.14 3.92
N PRO A 32 23.04 10.16 4.54
CA PRO A 32 22.59 10.73 5.80
C PRO A 32 21.10 11.13 5.80
N ASP A 33 20.56 11.58 4.66
CA ASP A 33 19.15 11.93 4.52
C ASP A 33 18.20 10.73 4.64
N ASP A 34 18.64 9.54 4.19
CA ASP A 34 17.89 8.30 4.33
C ASP A 34 17.93 7.79 5.77
N LEU A 35 19.03 8.01 6.48
CA LEU A 35 19.21 7.68 7.90
C LEU A 35 18.34 8.54 8.82
N VAL A 36 18.23 9.85 8.54
CA VAL A 36 17.44 10.79 9.35
C VAL A 36 15.94 10.49 9.27
N ARG A 37 15.43 9.98 8.14
CA ARG A 37 14.01 9.60 7.99
C ARG A 37 13.65 8.27 8.68
N ALA A 38 14.63 7.41 8.91
CA ALA A 38 14.42 6.07 9.42
C ALA A 38 14.78 5.90 10.90
N ALA A 39 15.07 6.99 11.62
CA ALA A 39 15.33 6.95 13.05
C ALA A 39 14.08 6.45 13.81
N PRO A 40 14.23 5.55 14.80
CA PRO A 40 13.10 5.04 15.58
C PRO A 40 12.42 6.20 16.33
N LEU A 41 11.11 6.36 16.13
CA LEU A 41 10.32 7.45 16.71
C LEU A 41 10.00 7.22 18.19
N ALA A 42 9.79 5.96 18.59
CA ALA A 42 9.55 5.57 19.97
C ALA A 42 9.76 4.06 20.16
N VAL A 43 10.17 3.67 21.37
CA VAL A 43 10.04 2.29 21.87
C VAL A 43 9.05 2.34 23.03
N GLU A 44 7.89 1.74 22.85
CA GLU A 44 6.88 1.65 23.90
C GLU A 44 6.91 0.26 24.52
N ILE A 45 7.14 0.21 25.85
CA ILE A 45 7.07 -1.01 26.65
C ILE A 45 5.91 -0.82 27.62
N ALA A 46 4.72 -1.30 27.26
CA ALA A 46 3.62 -1.28 28.22
C ALA A 46 3.93 -2.23 29.40
N PRO A 47 3.55 -1.89 30.65
CA PRO A 47 3.76 -2.78 31.79
C PRO A 47 3.12 -4.15 31.54
N GLY A 48 3.90 -5.22 31.56
CA GLY A 48 3.44 -6.58 31.25
C GLY A 48 3.34 -6.92 29.75
N ALA A 49 3.81 -6.04 28.86
CA ALA A 49 3.80 -6.30 27.42
C ALA A 49 4.73 -7.47 27.04
N ARG A 50 4.17 -8.41 26.26
CA ARG A 50 4.89 -9.54 25.67
C ARG A 50 5.52 -9.23 24.30
N LYS A 51 5.55 -7.96 23.91
CA LYS A 51 5.96 -7.52 22.56
C LYS A 51 6.66 -6.18 22.65
N LEU A 52 7.80 -6.05 21.98
CA LEU A 52 8.45 -4.76 21.75
C LEU A 52 7.98 -4.21 20.40
N ARG A 53 7.60 -2.92 20.40
CA ARG A 53 7.16 -2.21 19.20
C ARG A 53 8.16 -1.13 18.84
N TYR A 54 8.63 -1.15 17.59
CA TYR A 54 9.48 -0.11 17.01
C TYR A 54 8.70 0.59 15.91
N SER A 55 8.83 1.91 15.79
CA SER A 55 8.15 2.66 14.73
C SER A 55 9.11 3.57 13.96
N PHE A 56 8.96 3.63 12.65
CA PHE A 56 9.66 4.59 11.78
C PHE A 56 8.80 4.96 10.57
N VAL A 57 9.16 6.03 9.85
CA VAL A 57 8.38 6.51 8.70
C VAL A 57 9.14 6.23 7.39
N VAL A 58 8.51 5.52 6.46
CA VAL A 58 9.03 5.31 5.09
C VAL A 58 8.02 5.85 4.09
N ASP A 59 8.46 6.80 3.26
CA ASP A 59 7.62 7.42 2.23
C ASP A 59 6.28 7.96 2.77
N GLY A 60 6.31 8.53 3.98
CA GLY A 60 5.12 9.06 4.67
C GLY A 60 4.20 8.00 5.30
N THR A 61 4.61 6.72 5.29
CA THR A 61 3.89 5.61 5.92
C THR A 61 4.55 5.28 7.24
N LEU A 62 3.79 5.25 8.34
CA LEU A 62 4.27 4.80 9.64
C LEU A 62 4.37 3.28 9.62
N ILE A 63 5.57 2.76 9.84
CA ILE A 63 5.84 1.33 9.88
C ILE A 63 6.16 0.97 11.31
N GLU A 64 5.30 0.14 11.88
CA GLU A 64 5.54 -0.56 13.13
C GLU A 64 6.21 -1.91 12.86
N TRP A 65 7.07 -2.32 13.79
CA TRP A 65 7.67 -3.64 13.81
C TRP A 65 7.39 -4.27 15.15
N VAL A 66 7.07 -5.55 15.14
CA VAL A 66 6.72 -6.30 16.34
C VAL A 66 7.76 -7.39 16.55
N LYS A 67 8.48 -7.31 17.67
CA LYS A 67 9.31 -8.41 18.17
C LYS A 67 8.49 -9.24 19.16
N PRO A 68 8.34 -10.55 18.96
CA PRO A 68 7.78 -11.44 19.98
C PRO A 68 8.73 -11.47 21.19
N SER A 69 8.28 -11.18 22.41
CA SER A 69 9.12 -11.45 23.58
C SER A 69 9.10 -12.94 23.86
N ALA A 70 10.26 -13.60 23.85
CA ALA A 70 10.38 -14.90 24.50
C ALA A 70 10.13 -14.71 26.00
N GLN A 71 9.11 -15.35 26.56
CA GLN A 71 9.04 -15.49 28.02
C GLN A 71 10.09 -16.53 28.41
N PRO A 72 11.03 -16.24 29.31
CA PRO A 72 11.92 -17.26 29.84
C PRO A 72 11.07 -18.24 30.67
N GLN A 73 10.72 -19.39 30.09
CA GLN A 73 10.16 -20.52 30.82
C GLN A 73 11.34 -21.43 31.22
N GLY A 74 11.91 -21.18 32.40
CA GLY A 74 12.92 -22.05 33.02
C GLY A 74 14.23 -21.33 33.37
N GLU A 75 14.75 -21.62 34.56
CA GLU A 75 16.00 -21.07 35.12
C GLU A 75 17.28 -21.53 34.37
N ASP A 76 17.17 -22.43 33.40
CA ASP A 76 18.31 -23.08 32.73
C ASP A 76 18.30 -22.94 31.20
N ALA A 77 17.48 -22.04 30.64
CA ALA A 77 17.52 -21.77 29.20
C ALA A 77 18.68 -20.82 28.87
N THR A 78 19.71 -21.33 28.19
CA THR A 78 20.67 -20.51 27.43
C THR A 78 19.88 -19.66 26.42
N LEU A 79 19.59 -18.42 26.82
CA LEU A 79 18.47 -17.63 26.30
C LEU A 79 18.74 -16.77 25.05
N ASP A 80 19.94 -16.73 24.50
CA ASP A 80 20.36 -15.44 23.88
C ASP A 80 20.53 -15.34 22.36
N GLU A 81 20.32 -16.40 21.58
CA GLU A 81 20.58 -16.34 20.13
C GLU A 81 19.35 -16.54 19.23
N GLU A 82 18.30 -17.25 19.67
CA GLU A 82 17.34 -17.84 18.70
C GLU A 82 16.20 -16.94 18.20
N LEU A 83 15.97 -15.74 18.74
CA LEU A 83 14.83 -14.91 18.28
C LEU A 83 15.16 -13.41 18.15
N ARG A 84 16.26 -13.09 17.46
CA ARG A 84 16.51 -11.74 16.92
C ARG A 84 15.83 -11.54 15.57
N ILE A 85 14.61 -12.03 15.39
CA ILE A 85 13.92 -11.96 14.10
C ILE A 85 12.72 -11.01 14.23
N VAL A 86 12.58 -10.11 13.27
CA VAL A 86 11.47 -9.17 13.18
C VAL A 86 10.77 -9.30 11.83
N ARG A 87 9.47 -9.00 11.82
CA ARG A 87 8.62 -8.95 10.62
C ARG A 87 7.77 -7.69 10.61
N ILE A 88 7.31 -7.31 9.42
CA ILE A 88 6.30 -6.26 9.26
C ILE A 88 5.00 -6.78 9.89
N ASP A 89 4.38 -5.98 10.76
CA ASP A 89 3.10 -6.36 11.36
C ASP A 89 1.94 -6.15 10.37
N ASP A 90 0.82 -6.84 10.62
CA ASP A 90 -0.34 -6.83 9.73
C ASP A 90 -0.94 -5.42 9.56
N SER A 91 -0.88 -4.57 10.59
CA SER A 91 -1.39 -3.19 10.51
C SER A 91 -0.52 -2.34 9.60
N SER A 92 0.80 -2.40 9.77
CA SER A 92 1.74 -1.69 8.89
C SER A 92 1.65 -2.18 7.45
N LEU A 93 1.50 -3.49 7.26
CA LEU A 93 1.36 -4.09 5.94
C LEU A 93 0.06 -3.64 5.26
N ASN A 94 -1.06 -3.62 5.99
CA ASN A 94 -2.32 -3.08 5.48
C ASN A 94 -2.20 -1.58 5.15
N GLN A 95 -1.50 -0.79 5.96
CA GLN A 95 -1.25 0.62 5.67
C GLN A 95 -0.40 0.80 4.40
N ILE A 96 0.60 -0.06 4.18
CA ILE A 96 1.40 -0.10 2.94
C ILE A 96 0.56 -0.52 1.74
N LEU A 97 -0.38 -1.45 1.90
CA LEU A 97 -1.19 -2.02 0.80
C LEU A 97 -2.34 -1.10 0.38
N HIS A 98 -3.04 -0.50 1.35
CA HIS A 98 -4.28 0.24 1.09
C HIS A 98 -4.15 1.74 1.35
N GLY A 99 -3.13 2.19 2.09
CA GLY A 99 -3.05 3.55 2.63
C GLY A 99 -3.72 3.66 4.00
N ASN A 100 -4.02 4.88 4.44
CA ASN A 100 -4.52 5.11 5.79
C ASN A 100 -5.89 4.44 6.02
N ALA A 101 -5.93 3.55 7.03
CA ALA A 101 -7.12 2.99 7.68
C ALA A 101 -8.06 2.12 6.82
N ALA A 102 -7.64 1.68 5.64
CA ALA A 102 -8.45 0.82 4.79
C ALA A 102 -8.20 -0.67 5.08
N THR A 103 -9.27 -1.42 5.34
CA THR A 103 -9.26 -2.89 5.38
C THR A 103 -9.55 -3.46 4.00
N ASP A 104 -9.26 -4.75 3.79
CA ASP A 104 -9.59 -5.45 2.53
C ASP A 104 -11.07 -5.29 2.19
N GLU A 105 -11.95 -5.44 3.19
CA GLU A 105 -13.40 -5.31 3.03
C GLU A 105 -13.79 -3.90 2.57
N SER A 106 -13.26 -2.86 3.23
CA SER A 106 -13.55 -1.48 2.86
C SER A 106 -13.09 -1.15 1.44
N VAL A 107 -11.95 -1.70 0.99
CA VAL A 107 -11.47 -1.52 -0.38
C VAL A 107 -12.35 -2.25 -1.36
N CYS A 108 -12.81 -3.46 -1.02
CA CYS A 108 -13.75 -4.21 -1.87
C CYS A 108 -15.08 -3.48 -2.04
N GLU A 109 -15.61 -2.90 -0.97
CA GLU A 109 -16.84 -2.10 -0.99
C GLU A 109 -16.68 -0.86 -1.88
N VAL A 110 -15.59 -0.11 -1.71
CA VAL A 110 -15.28 1.07 -2.53
C VAL A 110 -15.15 0.70 -4.01
N LEU A 111 -14.41 -0.36 -4.33
CA LEU A 111 -14.26 -0.81 -5.73
C LEU A 111 -15.56 -1.33 -6.33
N SER A 112 -16.42 -1.96 -5.52
CA SER A 112 -17.73 -2.44 -5.96
C SER A 112 -18.70 -1.30 -6.24
N ALA A 113 -18.71 -0.27 -5.37
CA ALA A 113 -19.50 0.93 -5.56
C ALA A 113 -19.03 1.71 -6.81
N GLU A 114 -17.72 1.85 -6.99
CA GLU A 114 -17.11 2.48 -8.17
C GLU A 114 -17.46 1.73 -9.46
N LEU A 115 -17.41 0.39 -9.46
CA LEU A 115 -17.84 -0.42 -10.60
C LEU A 115 -19.30 -0.17 -10.94
N HIS A 116 -20.17 -0.14 -9.94
CA HIS A 116 -21.59 0.10 -10.13
C HIS A 116 -21.85 1.48 -10.73
N GLY A 117 -21.29 2.53 -10.13
CA GLY A 117 -21.42 3.90 -10.64
C GLY A 117 -20.88 4.07 -12.06
N ARG A 118 -19.78 3.39 -12.41
CA ARG A 118 -19.27 3.37 -13.79
C ARG A 118 -20.24 2.73 -14.77
N ILE A 119 -20.83 1.59 -14.42
CA ILE A 119 -21.79 0.91 -15.30
C ILE A 119 -23.05 1.77 -15.46
N GLU A 120 -23.54 2.40 -14.40
CA GLU A 120 -24.69 3.32 -14.48
C GLU A 120 -24.40 4.54 -15.36
N ALA A 121 -23.23 5.17 -15.20
CA ALA A 121 -22.81 6.29 -16.04
C ALA A 121 -22.71 5.89 -17.53
N LEU A 122 -22.18 4.70 -17.81
CA LEU A 122 -22.14 4.14 -19.16
C LEU A 122 -23.54 3.85 -19.70
N ASP A 123 -24.45 3.34 -18.88
CA ASP A 123 -25.83 3.06 -19.26
C ASP A 123 -26.55 4.34 -19.66
N GLN A 124 -26.41 5.41 -18.86
CA GLN A 124 -26.98 6.72 -19.21
C GLN A 124 -26.44 7.27 -20.53
N ALA A 125 -25.14 7.14 -20.78
CA ALA A 125 -24.49 7.65 -21.99
C ALA A 125 -24.78 6.80 -23.25
N CYS A 126 -24.79 5.48 -23.11
CA CYS A 126 -24.78 4.53 -24.24
C CYS A 126 -26.07 3.73 -24.40
N GLN A 127 -26.99 3.80 -23.43
CA GLN A 127 -28.21 2.97 -23.36
C GLN A 127 -27.84 1.49 -23.48
N LEU A 128 -27.17 0.96 -22.47
CA LEU A 128 -26.64 -0.39 -22.48
C LEU A 128 -27.78 -1.41 -22.39
N THR A 129 -27.67 -2.47 -23.18
CA THR A 129 -28.56 -3.63 -23.04
C THR A 129 -28.28 -4.37 -21.72
N ASP A 130 -29.26 -5.12 -21.23
CA ASP A 130 -29.08 -5.94 -20.02
C ASP A 130 -27.93 -6.96 -20.16
N VAL A 131 -27.74 -7.48 -21.37
CA VAL A 131 -26.62 -8.39 -21.68
C VAL A 131 -25.28 -7.66 -21.56
N GLN A 132 -25.15 -6.44 -22.07
CA GLN A 132 -23.94 -5.63 -21.94
C GLN A 132 -23.65 -5.28 -20.48
N LYS A 133 -24.65 -4.82 -19.73
CA LYS A 133 -24.54 -4.53 -18.29
C LYS A 133 -24.04 -5.75 -17.52
N ARG A 134 -24.63 -6.93 -17.76
CA ARG A 134 -24.22 -8.18 -17.11
C ARG A 134 -22.78 -8.56 -17.44
N LYS A 135 -22.35 -8.44 -18.70
CA LYS A 135 -20.96 -8.73 -19.11
C LYS A 135 -19.96 -7.80 -18.40
N LEU A 136 -20.24 -6.49 -18.37
CA LEU A 136 -19.42 -5.51 -17.68
C LEU A 136 -19.32 -5.77 -16.17
N THR A 137 -20.45 -6.09 -15.53
CA THR A 137 -20.48 -6.42 -14.10
C THR A 137 -19.62 -7.65 -13.80
N VAL A 138 -19.72 -8.71 -14.61
CA VAL A 138 -18.91 -9.92 -14.42
C VAL A 138 -17.43 -9.64 -14.62
N ALA A 139 -17.07 -8.89 -15.67
CA ALA A 139 -15.70 -8.50 -15.94
C ALA A 139 -15.10 -7.66 -14.79
N GLY A 140 -15.81 -6.63 -14.33
CA GLY A 140 -15.38 -5.78 -13.22
C GLY A 140 -15.24 -6.53 -11.91
N ARG A 141 -16.18 -7.43 -11.57
CA ARG A 141 -16.06 -8.33 -10.41
C ARG A 141 -14.83 -9.24 -10.51
N GLY A 142 -14.51 -9.70 -11.72
CA GLY A 142 -13.28 -10.44 -11.99
C GLY A 142 -12.02 -9.63 -11.67
N ASP A 143 -11.97 -8.36 -12.05
CA ASP A 143 -10.84 -7.49 -11.72
C ASP A 143 -10.73 -7.18 -10.22
N ILE A 144 -11.84 -6.97 -9.52
CA ILE A 144 -11.86 -6.80 -8.06
C ILE A 144 -11.28 -8.05 -7.39
N ARG A 145 -11.71 -9.24 -7.82
CA ARG A 145 -11.16 -10.51 -7.29
C ARG A 145 -9.66 -10.64 -7.56
N ARG A 146 -9.20 -10.31 -8.78
CA ARG A 146 -7.77 -10.30 -9.11
C ARG A 146 -6.97 -9.29 -8.28
N PHE A 147 -7.58 -8.16 -7.93
CA PHE A 147 -6.98 -7.18 -7.04
C PHE A 147 -6.77 -7.79 -5.64
N ILE A 148 -7.80 -8.37 -5.04
CA ILE A 148 -7.71 -9.02 -3.71
C ILE A 148 -6.64 -10.12 -3.71
N HIS A 149 -6.64 -10.98 -4.73
CA HIS A 149 -5.63 -12.04 -4.84
C HIS A 149 -4.20 -11.48 -4.87
N ARG A 150 -3.96 -10.36 -5.57
CA ARG A 150 -2.63 -9.72 -5.59
C ARG A 150 -2.26 -9.10 -4.24
N VAL A 151 -3.23 -8.56 -3.50
CA VAL A 151 -3.02 -8.11 -2.12
C VAL A 151 -2.62 -9.29 -1.23
N ASP A 152 -3.33 -10.40 -1.31
CA ASP A 152 -3.04 -11.62 -0.55
C ASP A 152 -1.67 -12.23 -0.91
N ASP A 153 -1.31 -12.23 -2.19
CA ASP A 153 0.00 -12.70 -2.65
C ASP A 153 1.13 -11.85 -2.07
N LEU A 154 0.98 -10.51 -2.11
CA LEU A 154 1.96 -9.60 -1.55
C LEU A 154 2.03 -9.73 -0.03
N ARG A 155 0.88 -9.89 0.63
CA ARG A 155 0.79 -10.09 2.07
C ARG A 155 1.54 -11.36 2.50
N ARG A 156 1.26 -12.49 1.85
CA ARG A 156 1.95 -13.77 2.12
C ARG A 156 3.45 -13.67 1.91
N LYS A 157 3.89 -13.00 0.83
CA LYS A 157 5.30 -12.76 0.56
C LYS A 157 5.98 -12.08 1.76
N TYR A 158 5.53 -10.90 2.16
CA TYR A 158 6.21 -10.12 3.20
C TYR A 158 5.97 -10.61 4.63
N GLN A 159 4.89 -11.35 4.89
CA GLN A 159 4.68 -12.03 6.17
C GLN A 159 5.61 -13.24 6.37
N SER A 160 6.08 -13.85 5.28
CA SER A 160 7.02 -14.98 5.31
C SER A 160 8.49 -14.55 5.36
N GLU A 161 8.76 -13.27 5.09
CA GLU A 161 10.11 -12.71 5.11
C GLU A 161 10.50 -12.31 6.54
N TRP A 162 11.61 -12.88 7.00
CA TRP A 162 12.16 -12.74 8.33
C TRP A 162 13.50 -12.02 8.22
N VAL A 163 13.71 -10.98 9.02
CA VAL A 163 14.96 -10.21 9.00
C VAL A 163 15.53 -10.13 10.41
N ASP A 164 16.86 -10.22 10.51
CA ASP A 164 17.57 -10.00 11.77
C ASP A 164 17.25 -8.59 12.31
N GLU A 165 16.89 -8.51 13.58
CA GLU A 165 16.59 -7.28 14.29
C GLU A 165 17.76 -6.30 14.26
N SER A 166 18.98 -6.81 14.37
CA SER A 166 20.20 -6.00 14.33
C SER A 166 20.49 -5.50 12.92
N ASP A 167 20.00 -6.17 11.88
CA ASP A 167 20.18 -5.76 10.49
C ASP A 167 19.14 -4.70 10.08
N PHE A 168 19.40 -3.47 10.50
CA PHE A 168 18.60 -2.32 10.11
C PHE A 168 18.54 -2.13 8.59
N GLN A 169 19.63 -2.40 7.86
CA GLN A 169 19.69 -2.19 6.41
C GLN A 169 18.76 -3.17 5.68
N ALA A 170 18.74 -4.43 6.08
CA ALA A 170 17.83 -5.43 5.53
C ALA A 170 16.37 -5.09 5.84
N ARG A 171 16.05 -4.61 7.06
CA ARG A 171 14.70 -4.19 7.42
C ARG A 171 14.21 -3.01 6.58
N PHE A 172 15.07 -2.00 6.41
CA PHE A 172 14.77 -0.86 5.56
C PHE A 172 14.57 -1.26 4.09
N HIS A 173 15.42 -2.16 3.58
CA HIS A 173 15.28 -2.70 2.23
C HIS A 173 13.96 -3.45 2.05
N LEU A 174 13.57 -4.30 3.01
CA LEU A 174 12.31 -5.05 3.00
C LEU A 174 11.10 -4.12 2.85
N VAL A 175 11.01 -3.10 3.71
CA VAL A 175 9.91 -2.14 3.70
C VAL A 175 9.89 -1.35 2.40
N ARG A 176 11.04 -0.87 1.93
CA ARG A 176 11.12 -0.13 0.67
C ARG A 176 10.68 -0.98 -0.52
N GLN A 177 11.03 -2.26 -0.52
CA GLN A 177 10.60 -3.21 -1.54
C GLN A 177 9.08 -3.43 -1.48
N CYS A 178 8.53 -3.67 -0.28
CA CYS A 178 7.10 -3.82 -0.06
C CYS A 178 6.32 -2.60 -0.54
N THR A 179 6.75 -1.39 -0.14
CA THR A 179 6.13 -0.13 -0.57
C THR A 179 6.18 0.05 -2.08
N ARG A 180 7.30 -0.27 -2.74
CA ARG A 180 7.43 -0.16 -4.19
C ARG A 180 6.51 -1.13 -4.92
N GLU A 181 6.42 -2.37 -4.46
CA GLU A 181 5.57 -3.40 -5.07
C GLU A 181 4.07 -3.17 -4.79
N SER A 182 3.72 -2.51 -3.67
CA SER A 182 2.33 -2.18 -3.34
C SER A 182 1.80 -0.96 -4.12
N GLN A 183 2.66 -0.13 -4.72
CA GLN A 183 2.26 1.10 -5.43
C GLN A 183 1.13 0.90 -6.46
N PRO A 184 1.19 -0.10 -7.38
CA PRO A 184 0.09 -0.33 -8.31
C PRO A 184 -1.22 -0.70 -7.60
N LEU A 185 -1.17 -1.45 -6.50
CA LEU A 185 -2.35 -1.82 -5.72
C LEU A 185 -2.92 -0.60 -4.99
N ARG A 186 -2.07 0.22 -4.35
CA ARG A 186 -2.48 1.47 -3.70
C ARG A 186 -3.18 2.42 -4.66
N ARG A 187 -2.72 2.53 -5.90
CA ARG A 187 -3.37 3.37 -6.93
C ARG A 187 -4.80 2.90 -7.21
N VAL A 188 -5.01 1.59 -7.26
CA VAL A 188 -6.36 1.02 -7.43
C VAL A 188 -7.21 1.28 -6.18
N SER A 189 -6.68 1.02 -4.98
CA SER A 189 -7.40 1.25 -3.70
C SER A 189 -7.81 2.71 -3.49
N ILE A 190 -6.89 3.65 -3.72
CA ILE A 190 -7.10 5.09 -3.44
C ILE A 190 -7.78 5.79 -4.62
N GLY A 191 -7.45 5.39 -5.85
CA GLY A 191 -7.94 6.04 -7.06
C GLY A 191 -9.24 5.47 -7.61
N GLY A 192 -9.64 4.26 -7.20
CA GLY A 192 -10.76 3.54 -7.82
C GLY A 192 -10.51 3.20 -9.30
N GLU A 193 -9.28 3.37 -9.78
CA GLU A 193 -8.97 3.26 -11.20
C GLU A 193 -8.76 1.79 -11.59
N PHE A 194 -9.72 1.25 -12.33
CA PHE A 194 -9.47 0.05 -13.13
C PHE A 194 -8.34 0.33 -14.12
N LEU A 195 -7.29 -0.49 -14.07
CA LEU A 195 -6.12 -0.35 -14.93
C LEU A 195 -6.49 -0.51 -16.42
N ALA A 196 -5.70 0.09 -17.31
CA ALA A 196 -5.92 0.02 -18.76
C ALA A 196 -5.91 -1.41 -19.31
N ASP A 197 -5.20 -2.33 -18.64
CA ASP A 197 -5.11 -3.75 -18.98
C ASP A 197 -6.19 -4.63 -18.33
N SER A 198 -7.12 -4.02 -17.58
CA SER A 198 -8.20 -4.71 -16.86
C SER A 198 -9.17 -5.45 -17.79
N ILE A 199 -9.78 -6.52 -17.27
CA ILE A 199 -10.77 -7.32 -18.00
C ILE A 199 -12.01 -6.46 -18.28
N TYR A 200 -12.39 -5.59 -17.35
CA TYR A 200 -13.45 -4.61 -17.50
C TYR A 200 -13.22 -3.71 -18.71
N VAL A 201 -12.04 -3.07 -18.83
CA VAL A 201 -11.72 -2.17 -19.95
C VAL A 201 -11.74 -2.91 -21.28
N LYS A 202 -11.16 -4.11 -21.34
CA LYS A 202 -11.19 -4.95 -22.55
C LYS A 202 -12.61 -5.38 -22.92
N THR A 203 -13.41 -5.74 -21.92
CA THR A 203 -14.82 -6.13 -22.12
C THR A 203 -15.64 -4.95 -22.59
N LEU A 204 -15.43 -3.75 -22.05
CA LEU A 204 -16.07 -2.52 -22.49
C LEU A 204 -15.81 -2.25 -23.98
N ARG A 205 -14.53 -2.28 -24.39
CA ARG A 205 -14.14 -2.09 -25.81
C ARG A 205 -14.84 -3.07 -26.75
N ASN A 206 -14.97 -4.32 -26.34
CA ASN A 206 -15.53 -5.39 -27.17
C ASN A 206 -17.06 -5.53 -27.04
N CYS A 207 -17.69 -4.90 -26.04
CA CYS A 207 -19.13 -5.02 -25.81
C CYS A 207 -19.94 -3.89 -26.42
N LEU A 208 -19.35 -2.71 -26.62
CA LEU A 208 -20.05 -1.57 -27.20
C LEU A 208 -20.16 -1.71 -28.72
N THR A 209 -21.29 -1.29 -29.27
CA THR A 209 -21.42 -1.09 -30.72
C THR A 209 -20.64 0.16 -31.15
N ALA A 210 -20.36 0.30 -32.45
CA ALA A 210 -19.70 1.49 -32.98
C ALA A 210 -20.41 2.79 -32.55
N ASP A 211 -21.74 2.84 -32.68
CA ASP A 211 -22.55 4.00 -32.26
C ASP A 211 -22.48 4.28 -30.75
N GLN A 212 -22.41 3.24 -29.92
CA GLN A 212 -22.23 3.41 -28.48
C GLN A 212 -20.83 3.94 -28.15
N SER A 213 -19.79 3.45 -28.81
CA SER A 213 -18.42 3.94 -28.66
C SER A 213 -18.31 5.42 -29.05
N THR A 214 -18.93 5.84 -30.17
CA THR A 214 -18.96 7.26 -30.58
C THR A 214 -19.69 8.14 -29.55
N ARG A 215 -20.81 7.66 -28.99
CA ARG A 215 -21.53 8.37 -27.93
C ARG A 215 -20.70 8.50 -26.66
N LEU A 216 -20.00 7.45 -26.26
CA LEU A 216 -19.11 7.46 -25.10
C LEU A 216 -17.98 8.48 -25.26
N ILE A 217 -17.29 8.49 -26.42
CA ILE A 217 -16.23 9.46 -26.72
C ILE A 217 -16.80 10.89 -26.66
N SER A 218 -17.96 11.11 -27.27
CA SER A 218 -18.62 12.42 -27.27
C SER A 218 -19.01 12.88 -25.85
N ALA A 219 -19.47 11.97 -25.00
CA ALA A 219 -19.81 12.26 -23.61
C ALA A 219 -18.55 12.64 -22.79
N ASN A 220 -17.46 11.89 -22.94
CA ASN A 220 -16.20 12.17 -22.25
C ASN A 220 -15.62 13.53 -22.63
N LEU A 221 -15.65 13.89 -23.92
CA LEU A 221 -15.18 15.21 -24.40
C LEU A 221 -15.99 16.38 -23.79
N ARG A 222 -17.31 16.20 -23.62
CA ARG A 222 -18.17 17.21 -22.97
C ARG A 222 -17.84 17.37 -21.49
N SER A 223 -17.63 16.26 -20.77
CA SER A 223 -17.28 16.29 -19.34
C SER A 223 -15.93 16.95 -19.07
N THR A 224 -14.95 16.81 -19.98
CA THR A 224 -13.65 17.47 -19.85
C THR A 224 -13.69 18.98 -20.11
N ALA A 225 -14.64 19.47 -20.92
CA ALA A 225 -14.70 20.88 -21.30
C ALA A 225 -15.30 21.80 -20.22
N VAL A 226 -15.99 21.26 -19.22
CA VAL A 226 -16.77 22.06 -18.23
C VAL A 226 -15.93 22.50 -17.01
N VAL A 227 -14.69 22.04 -16.88
CA VAL A 227 -13.88 22.23 -15.66
C VAL A 227 -12.79 23.29 -15.87
N THR A 228 -13.14 24.58 -15.86
CA THR A 228 -12.14 25.67 -15.83
C THR A 228 -12.44 26.87 -14.92
N HIS A 229 -13.50 26.90 -14.11
CA HIS A 229 -13.84 28.16 -13.37
C HIS A 229 -14.05 28.13 -11.85
N SER A 230 -13.88 27.01 -11.14
CA SER A 230 -13.93 27.02 -9.68
C SER A 230 -12.92 26.04 -9.10
N GLY A 231 -11.85 26.58 -8.51
CA GLY A 231 -10.80 25.80 -7.86
C GLY A 231 -11.33 25.11 -6.61
N VAL A 232 -11.99 23.97 -6.80
CA VAL A 232 -11.87 22.67 -6.11
C VAL A 232 -13.04 21.84 -6.64
N LEU A 233 -12.82 21.21 -7.78
CA LEU A 233 -13.55 20.01 -8.19
C LEU A 233 -12.47 19.03 -8.64
N ARG A 234 -12.48 17.79 -8.15
CA ARG A 234 -11.71 16.70 -8.75
C ARG A 234 -12.63 16.00 -9.75
N PRO A 235 -12.51 16.23 -11.06
CA PRO A 235 -13.10 15.35 -12.05
C PRO A 235 -12.04 14.28 -12.31
N LYS A 236 -12.21 13.10 -11.71
CA LYS A 236 -11.34 11.95 -11.99
C LYS A 236 -12.12 10.87 -12.73
N VAL A 237 -12.63 11.23 -13.90
CA VAL A 237 -13.00 10.26 -14.93
C VAL A 237 -12.16 10.59 -16.15
N GLN A 238 -10.85 10.40 -16.04
CA GLN A 238 -9.96 10.35 -17.21
C GLN A 238 -10.17 8.97 -17.86
N MET A 239 -11.37 8.71 -18.37
CA MET A 239 -11.60 7.50 -19.14
C MET A 239 -11.07 7.70 -20.55
N MET A 240 -9.90 7.09 -20.78
CA MET A 240 -9.46 6.54 -22.07
C MET A 240 -9.41 7.56 -23.21
N THR A 241 -8.31 8.31 -23.27
CA THR A 241 -7.83 8.90 -24.54
C THR A 241 -7.22 7.84 -25.49
N ASP A 242 -7.03 6.60 -25.03
CA ASP A 242 -6.35 5.54 -25.78
C ASP A 242 -7.33 4.49 -26.34
N LEU A 243 -8.46 4.94 -26.90
CA LEU A 243 -9.49 4.09 -27.53
C LEU A 243 -9.31 3.90 -29.05
N GLU A 244 -8.25 4.45 -29.62
CA GLU A 244 -7.88 4.26 -31.04
C GLU A 244 -7.16 2.94 -31.29
#